data_AF-A0A8I1QC03-F1
#
_entry.id   AF-A0A8I1QC03-F1
#
_cell.length_a   1.000
_cell.length_b   1.000
_cell.length_c   1.000
_cell.angle_alpha   90.00
_cell.angle_beta   90.00
_cell.angle_gamma   90.00
#
_symmetry.space_group_name_H-M   'P 1'
#
loop_
_entity.id
_entity.type
_entity.pdbx_description
1 polymer ?
#
loop_
_entity_poly.entity_id
_entity_poly.type
_entity_poly.pdbx_seq_one_letter_code
_entity_poly.pdbx_strand_id
1 'polypeptide(L)'
;MGKWQKFHTRHSPVKKFNPNTGDSAFADDWLRSSTDIPRFEINGIKFEDYKERYPFYQNNAEDTKKSVNKLISEVVLKNLSPNLDKEAILEYLNKTFHQGGYLYPVSTPLSHALNDEAGIQAPGSYIERQISILSTEKGFKIQEIIKSSCIMVTDDRKAPAKLQASSVNNLIMADEGKYLLKAEATLDLDFSQSTDNPILTVESNAISYGKGVIREALDTRSLGERITDFFRSIFGLNKVKELSVDPVKESVKADAPEVDSPEDETTLSMRP
;
A
#
# COMPACT_ATOMS: atom_id res chain seq x y z
N MET A 1 9.09 -18.59 -20.20
CA MET A 1 8.80 -17.16 -19.97
C MET A 1 9.59 -16.71 -18.76
N GLY A 2 10.46 -15.70 -18.93
CA GLY A 2 11.30 -15.19 -17.84
C GLY A 2 10.45 -14.51 -16.76
N LYS A 3 10.93 -14.44 -15.52
CA LYS A 3 10.18 -13.79 -14.42
C LYS A 3 10.01 -12.28 -14.62
N TRP A 4 10.97 -11.64 -15.27
CA TRP A 4 10.86 -10.25 -15.73
C TRP A 4 9.69 -10.04 -16.72
N GLN A 5 9.47 -10.98 -17.64
CA GLN A 5 8.25 -10.97 -18.47
C GLN A 5 6.99 -11.04 -17.59
N LYS A 6 6.97 -11.85 -16.52
CA LYS A 6 5.81 -11.95 -15.61
C LYS A 6 5.51 -10.63 -14.89
N PHE A 7 6.53 -9.95 -14.33
CA PHE A 7 6.36 -8.65 -13.66
C PHE A 7 5.67 -7.62 -14.58
N HIS A 8 5.99 -7.66 -15.86
CA HIS A 8 5.46 -6.73 -16.85
C HIS A 8 4.13 -7.15 -17.49
N THR A 9 3.80 -8.45 -17.53
CA THR A 9 2.57 -8.96 -18.16
C THR A 9 1.54 -9.32 -17.10
N ARG A 10 0.57 -8.46 -16.71
CA ARG A 10 -0.67 -8.81 -15.94
C ARG A 10 -0.56 -9.80 -14.74
N HIS A 11 0.65 -10.08 -14.27
CA HIS A 11 1.07 -11.16 -13.41
C HIS A 11 2.26 -10.66 -12.60
N SER A 12 2.07 -9.49 -11.95
CA SER A 12 2.92 -9.07 -10.83
C SER A 12 3.34 -10.32 -10.04
N PRO A 13 4.62 -10.47 -9.65
CA PRO A 13 5.07 -11.63 -8.89
C PRO A 13 4.48 -11.67 -7.48
N VAL A 14 3.56 -10.76 -7.13
CA VAL A 14 2.50 -11.08 -6.17
C VAL A 14 1.89 -12.41 -6.65
N LYS A 15 2.31 -13.51 -6.01
CA LYS A 15 1.71 -14.82 -6.23
C LYS A 15 0.20 -14.57 -6.16
N LYS A 16 -0.51 -14.69 -7.28
CA LYS A 16 -1.97 -14.45 -7.38
C LYS A 16 -2.81 -15.26 -6.38
N PHE A 17 -2.18 -16.11 -5.56
CA PHE A 17 -2.80 -17.14 -4.74
C PHE A 17 -2.09 -17.39 -3.40
N ASN A 18 -1.16 -16.55 -2.93
CA ASN A 18 -0.59 -16.72 -1.59
C ASN A 18 0.05 -15.41 -1.08
N PRO A 19 -0.73 -14.50 -0.45
CA PRO A 19 -0.12 -13.49 0.41
C PRO A 19 0.75 -14.19 1.45
N ASN A 20 1.79 -13.51 1.95
CA ASN A 20 2.49 -14.06 3.10
C ASN A 20 1.50 -14.14 4.28
N THR A 21 1.25 -15.34 4.79
CA THR A 21 0.37 -15.57 5.96
C THR A 21 1.17 -16.03 7.17
N GLY A 22 2.51 -15.95 7.12
CA GLY A 22 3.39 -16.29 8.24
C GLY A 22 3.33 -15.24 9.36
N ASP A 23 4.25 -15.34 10.32
CA ASP A 23 4.36 -14.37 11.41
C ASP A 23 4.51 -12.95 10.86
N SER A 24 3.41 -12.20 10.85
CA SER A 24 3.35 -10.83 10.41
C SER A 24 3.53 -9.92 11.61
N ALA A 25 4.44 -8.95 11.49
CA ALA A 25 4.51 -7.83 12.43
C ALA A 25 3.41 -6.81 12.07
N PHE A 26 2.14 -7.25 12.04
CA PHE A 26 1.00 -6.49 11.53
C PHE A 26 0.90 -5.09 12.14
N ALA A 27 1.00 -4.99 13.47
CA ALA A 27 1.03 -3.71 14.17
C ALA A 27 2.21 -2.82 13.71
N ASP A 28 3.41 -3.40 13.60
CA ASP A 28 4.61 -2.67 13.19
C ASP A 28 4.58 -2.26 11.70
N ASP A 29 3.93 -3.05 10.84
CA ASP A 29 3.77 -2.78 9.41
C ASP A 29 2.88 -1.55 9.18
N TRP A 30 1.77 -1.47 9.94
CA TRP A 30 0.89 -0.30 9.94
C TRP A 30 1.54 0.92 10.61
N LEU A 31 2.30 0.69 11.68
CA LEU A 31 3.12 1.75 12.29
C LEU A 31 4.15 2.29 11.30
N ARG A 32 4.82 1.44 10.52
CA ARG A 32 5.75 1.86 9.46
C ARG A 32 5.05 2.65 8.36
N SER A 33 3.79 2.36 8.06
CA SER A 33 3.01 3.14 7.09
C SER A 33 2.85 4.62 7.51
N SER A 34 3.07 4.94 8.79
CA SER A 34 3.13 6.33 9.24
C SER A 34 4.31 7.13 8.67
N THR A 35 5.35 6.47 8.15
CA THR A 35 6.44 7.17 7.45
C THR A 35 6.07 7.53 6.01
N ASP A 36 4.95 7.01 5.49
CA ASP A 36 4.43 7.34 4.16
C ASP A 36 3.48 8.56 4.16
N ILE A 37 3.34 9.24 5.30
CA ILE A 37 2.55 10.48 5.46
C ILE A 37 3.25 11.65 4.73
N PRO A 38 2.51 12.53 4.02
CA PRO A 38 1.05 12.65 3.93
C PRO A 38 0.41 11.87 2.77
N ARG A 39 1.12 10.90 2.19
CA ARG A 39 0.77 10.24 0.92
C ARG A 39 0.05 8.90 1.10
N PHE A 40 -0.41 8.61 2.31
CA PHE A 40 -1.29 7.47 2.58
C PHE A 40 -2.69 7.99 2.91
N GLU A 41 -3.68 7.59 2.13
CA GLU A 41 -5.09 7.98 2.28
C GLU A 41 -6.02 6.76 2.31
N ILE A 42 -7.10 6.87 3.08
CA ILE A 42 -8.20 5.89 3.12
C ILE A 42 -9.48 6.66 2.86
N ASN A 43 -10.19 6.32 1.78
CA ASN A 43 -11.39 7.01 1.33
C ASN A 43 -11.20 8.52 1.13
N GLY A 44 -10.03 8.95 0.67
CA GLY A 44 -9.67 10.36 0.45
C GLY A 44 -9.32 11.15 1.72
N ILE A 45 -9.31 10.51 2.90
CA ILE A 45 -8.87 11.11 4.16
C ILE A 45 -7.45 10.64 4.44
N LYS A 46 -6.57 11.57 4.82
CA LYS A 46 -5.17 11.25 5.10
C LYS A 46 -5.05 10.35 6.31
N PHE A 47 -4.12 9.42 6.25
CA PHE A 47 -3.85 8.47 7.33
C PHE A 47 -3.48 9.17 8.66
N GLU A 48 -2.87 10.35 8.58
CA GLU A 48 -2.53 11.16 9.76
C GLU A 48 -3.77 11.66 10.53
N ASP A 49 -4.86 11.95 9.84
CA ASP A 49 -6.10 12.48 10.44
C ASP A 49 -6.84 11.40 11.26
N TYR A 50 -6.51 10.13 11.05
CA TYR A 50 -7.05 9.02 11.84
C TYR A 50 -6.34 8.81 13.18
N LYS A 51 -5.17 9.41 13.40
CA LYS A 51 -4.33 9.14 14.60
C LYS A 51 -5.03 9.48 15.91
N GLU A 52 -5.88 10.51 15.94
CA GLU A 52 -6.61 10.91 17.14
C GLU A 52 -7.68 9.89 17.54
N ARG A 53 -8.39 9.31 16.55
CA ARG A 53 -9.45 8.32 16.77
C ARG A 53 -8.92 6.90 16.92
N TYR A 54 -7.77 6.62 16.32
CA TYR A 54 -7.12 5.31 16.30
C TYR A 54 -5.64 5.50 16.66
N PRO A 55 -5.28 5.51 17.96
CA PRO A 55 -3.90 5.75 18.37
C PRO A 55 -3.03 4.57 17.95
N PHE A 56 -2.21 4.77 16.92
CA PHE A 56 -1.29 3.76 16.38
C PHE A 56 0.06 3.69 17.11
N TYR A 57 0.36 4.68 17.98
CA TYR A 57 1.57 4.71 18.82
C TYR A 57 1.22 4.33 20.26
N GLN A 58 0.72 3.10 20.44
CA GLN A 58 0.40 2.62 21.78
C GLN A 58 1.64 2.06 22.47
N ASN A 59 1.59 1.97 23.81
CA ASN A 59 2.70 1.49 24.64
C ASN A 59 3.08 0.01 24.37
N ASN A 60 2.25 -0.74 23.63
CA ASN A 60 2.52 -2.12 23.26
C ASN A 60 1.90 -2.50 21.89
N ALA A 61 2.37 -3.62 21.34
CA ALA A 61 1.95 -4.13 20.04
C ALA A 61 0.47 -4.60 19.99
N GLU A 62 -0.06 -5.10 21.10
CA GLU A 62 -1.43 -5.62 21.17
C GLU A 62 -2.47 -4.49 21.08
N ASP A 63 -2.22 -3.38 21.78
CA ASP A 63 -3.12 -2.23 21.72
C ASP A 63 -3.00 -1.50 20.36
N THR A 64 -1.80 -1.50 19.76
CA THR A 64 -1.63 -1.04 18.37
C THR A 64 -2.44 -1.91 17.41
N LYS A 65 -2.39 -3.23 17.55
CA LYS A 65 -3.19 -4.17 16.75
C LYS A 65 -4.68 -3.93 16.92
N LYS A 66 -5.18 -3.69 18.14
CA LYS A 66 -6.59 -3.32 18.37
C LYS A 66 -6.97 -2.02 17.66
N SER A 67 -6.13 -0.98 17.74
CA SER A 67 -6.37 0.28 17.02
C SER A 67 -6.45 0.08 15.50
N VAL A 68 -5.53 -0.70 14.93
CA VAL A 68 -5.52 -1.01 13.49
C VAL A 68 -6.74 -1.83 13.09
N ASN A 69 -7.12 -2.83 13.88
CA ASN A 69 -8.32 -3.64 13.62
C ASN A 69 -9.58 -2.78 13.63
N LYS A 70 -9.67 -1.84 14.58
CA LYS A 70 -10.78 -0.90 14.66
C LYS A 70 -10.82 0.02 13.43
N LEU A 71 -9.67 0.54 12.98
CA LEU A 71 -9.57 1.31 11.74
C LEU A 71 -10.03 0.50 10.53
N ILE A 72 -9.55 -0.74 10.37
CA ILE A 72 -9.93 -1.59 9.23
C ILE A 72 -11.43 -1.86 9.25
N SER A 73 -11.98 -2.24 10.41
CA SER A 73 -13.40 -2.58 10.55
C SER A 73 -14.34 -1.39 10.33
N GLU A 74 -14.00 -0.23 10.90
CA GLU A 74 -14.86 0.98 10.89
C GLU A 74 -14.64 1.86 9.66
N VAL A 75 -13.45 1.84 9.05
CA VAL A 75 -13.07 2.76 7.97
C VAL A 75 -12.84 2.03 6.66
N VAL A 76 -11.96 1.02 6.64
CA VAL A 76 -11.64 0.28 5.39
C VAL A 76 -12.82 -0.56 4.93
N LEU A 77 -13.51 -1.22 5.86
CA LEU A 77 -14.70 -2.06 5.61
C LEU A 77 -16.01 -1.34 5.93
N LYS A 78 -16.01 0.01 5.91
CA LYS A 78 -17.19 0.81 6.30
C LYS A 78 -18.41 0.57 5.42
N ASN A 79 -18.19 0.34 4.12
CA ASN A 79 -19.25 0.14 3.12
C ASN A 79 -19.62 -1.33 2.93
N LEU A 80 -18.95 -2.26 3.63
CA LEU A 80 -19.14 -3.69 3.43
C LEU A 80 -20.61 -4.09 3.62
N SER A 81 -21.15 -4.85 2.68
CA SER A 81 -22.52 -5.33 2.70
C SER A 81 -22.80 -6.08 4.02
N PRO A 82 -23.97 -5.83 4.66
CA PRO A 82 -24.29 -6.46 5.95
C PRO A 82 -24.43 -7.98 5.88
N ASN A 83 -24.55 -8.56 4.68
CA ASN A 83 -24.61 -10.01 4.48
C ASN A 83 -23.24 -10.69 4.48
N LEU A 84 -22.15 -9.92 4.56
CA LEU A 84 -20.79 -10.44 4.62
C LEU A 84 -20.29 -10.47 6.07
N ASP A 85 -19.66 -11.58 6.45
CA ASP A 85 -19.10 -11.75 7.79
C ASP A 85 -17.84 -10.90 7.96
N LYS A 86 -18.05 -9.70 8.52
CA LYS A 86 -16.98 -8.72 8.77
C LYS A 86 -15.92 -9.24 9.73
N GLU A 87 -16.27 -10.09 10.70
CA GLU A 87 -15.31 -10.62 11.68
C GLU A 87 -14.36 -11.62 11.03
N ALA A 88 -14.91 -12.55 10.23
CA ALA A 88 -14.10 -13.49 9.46
C ALA A 88 -13.17 -12.78 8.45
N ILE A 89 -13.68 -11.74 7.77
CA ILE A 89 -12.87 -10.91 6.86
C ILE A 89 -11.75 -10.20 7.62
N LEU A 90 -12.04 -9.65 8.80
CA LEU A 90 -11.02 -9.01 9.63
C LEU A 90 -9.95 -10.00 10.09
N GLU A 91 -10.33 -11.23 10.44
CA GLU A 91 -9.37 -12.29 10.78
C GLU A 91 -8.44 -12.63 9.61
N TYR A 92 -8.99 -12.73 8.39
CA TYR A 92 -8.21 -12.91 7.18
C TYR A 92 -7.23 -11.74 6.97
N LEU A 93 -7.71 -10.50 7.06
CA LEU A 93 -6.89 -9.31 6.86
C LEU A 93 -5.79 -9.16 7.92
N ASN A 94 -6.01 -9.60 9.16
CA ASN A 94 -4.96 -9.62 10.19
C ASN A 94 -3.76 -10.49 9.79
N LYS A 95 -3.97 -11.49 8.93
CA LYS A 95 -2.93 -12.39 8.41
C LYS A 95 -2.32 -11.86 7.11
N THR A 96 -3.11 -11.19 6.27
CA THR A 96 -2.70 -10.87 4.89
C THR A 96 -2.46 -9.39 4.60
N PHE A 97 -2.94 -8.48 5.45
CA PHE A 97 -2.94 -7.04 5.18
C PHE A 97 -1.82 -6.31 5.92
N HIS A 98 -0.60 -6.67 5.53
CA HIS A 98 0.65 -6.24 6.14
C HIS A 98 1.70 -6.00 5.02
N GLN A 99 2.91 -5.53 5.33
CA GLN A 99 3.93 -5.11 4.33
C GLN A 99 4.26 -6.22 3.32
N GLY A 100 4.38 -7.47 3.80
CA GLY A 100 4.65 -8.65 2.97
C GLY A 100 3.42 -9.23 2.27
N GLY A 101 2.24 -8.66 2.51
CA GLY A 101 0.97 -9.08 1.95
C GLY A 101 0.36 -7.98 1.06
N TYR A 102 -0.92 -7.67 1.26
CA TYR A 102 -1.67 -6.76 0.37
C TYR A 102 -1.48 -5.28 0.66
N LEU A 103 -0.80 -4.88 1.74
CA LEU A 103 -0.64 -3.47 2.09
C LEU A 103 0.24 -2.72 1.09
N TYR A 104 1.30 -3.36 0.58
CA TYR A 104 2.20 -2.79 -0.42
C TYR A 104 2.26 -3.67 -1.68
N PRO A 105 1.24 -3.59 -2.55
CA PRO A 105 1.11 -4.44 -3.73
C PRO A 105 2.19 -4.22 -4.81
N VAL A 106 3.01 -3.17 -4.68
CA VAL A 106 4.11 -2.81 -5.59
C VAL A 106 5.46 -2.86 -4.89
N SER A 107 5.66 -2.22 -3.74
CA SER A 107 6.99 -2.13 -3.11
C SER A 107 7.58 -3.50 -2.80
N THR A 108 6.77 -4.41 -2.26
CA THR A 108 7.21 -5.76 -1.87
C THR A 108 7.64 -6.61 -3.06
N PRO A 109 6.81 -6.83 -4.10
CA PRO A 109 7.24 -7.56 -5.27
C PRO A 109 8.38 -6.87 -6.04
N LEU A 110 8.42 -5.53 -6.05
CA LEU A 110 9.53 -4.82 -6.69
C LEU A 110 10.84 -5.02 -5.94
N SER A 111 10.84 -4.95 -4.60
CA SER A 111 12.04 -5.16 -3.79
C SER A 111 12.66 -6.54 -4.06
N HIS A 112 11.84 -7.59 -4.10
CA HIS A 112 12.30 -8.93 -4.47
C HIS A 112 12.88 -8.97 -5.89
N ALA A 113 12.20 -8.37 -6.87
CA ALA A 113 12.68 -8.36 -8.25
C ALA A 113 14.02 -7.61 -8.39
N LEU A 114 14.16 -6.46 -7.74
CA LEU A 114 15.37 -5.65 -7.79
C LEU A 114 16.53 -6.36 -7.07
N ASN A 115 16.33 -6.78 -5.82
CA ASN A 115 17.41 -7.24 -4.96
C ASN A 115 17.78 -8.71 -5.25
N ASP A 116 16.79 -9.60 -5.24
CA ASP A 116 17.05 -11.04 -5.33
C ASP A 116 17.48 -11.44 -6.74
N GLU A 117 16.89 -10.81 -7.76
CA GLU A 117 17.07 -11.18 -9.16
C GLU A 117 18.04 -10.27 -9.92
N ALA A 118 18.03 -8.96 -9.67
CA ALA A 118 18.87 -8.00 -10.39
C ALA A 118 20.05 -7.45 -9.58
N GLY A 119 20.25 -7.83 -8.32
CA GLY A 119 21.38 -7.33 -7.51
C GLY A 119 21.40 -5.80 -7.38
N ILE A 120 20.23 -5.17 -7.40
CA ILE A 120 20.05 -3.73 -7.25
C ILE A 120 18.95 -3.46 -6.23
N GLN A 121 18.87 -2.24 -5.70
CA GLN A 121 17.79 -1.83 -4.81
C GLN A 121 17.39 -0.38 -5.07
N ALA A 122 16.14 -0.05 -4.78
CA ALA A 122 15.70 1.32 -4.62
C ALA A 122 15.83 1.67 -3.12
N PRO A 123 16.76 2.54 -2.70
CA PRO A 123 16.93 2.83 -1.28
C PRO A 123 15.75 3.66 -0.76
N GLY A 124 15.26 3.34 0.44
CA GLY A 124 14.04 3.93 1.01
C GLY A 124 14.04 5.46 1.08
N SER A 125 15.20 6.09 1.33
CA SER A 125 15.36 7.55 1.37
C SER A 125 15.13 8.25 0.03
N TYR A 126 15.09 7.50 -1.07
CA TYR A 126 14.87 8.00 -2.44
C TYR A 126 13.58 7.46 -3.05
N ILE A 127 12.73 6.83 -2.25
CA ILE A 127 11.43 6.33 -2.68
C ILE A 127 10.36 7.33 -2.22
N GLU A 128 9.58 7.81 -3.17
CA GLU A 128 8.28 8.38 -2.92
C GLU A 128 7.25 7.25 -3.02
N ARG A 129 6.54 6.98 -1.93
CA ARG A 129 5.41 6.06 -1.90
C ARG A 129 4.11 6.85 -1.73
N GLN A 130 3.07 6.42 -2.43
CA GLN A 130 1.70 6.86 -2.24
C GLN A 130 0.81 5.62 -2.16
N ILE A 131 -0.10 5.61 -1.19
CA ILE A 131 -1.04 4.52 -0.94
C ILE A 131 -2.45 5.11 -0.84
N SER A 132 -3.40 4.50 -1.54
CA SER A 132 -4.80 4.92 -1.48
C SER A 132 -5.68 3.68 -1.32
N ILE A 133 -6.52 3.68 -0.29
CA ILE A 133 -7.51 2.64 -0.04
C ILE A 133 -8.91 3.21 -0.32
N LEU A 134 -9.76 2.45 -1.02
CA LEU A 134 -11.15 2.82 -1.28
C LEU A 134 -12.08 1.67 -0.87
N SER A 135 -12.97 1.94 0.09
CA SER A 135 -13.97 0.99 0.56
C SER A 135 -15.04 0.70 -0.50
N THR A 136 -15.42 -0.57 -0.65
CA THR A 136 -16.49 -1.01 -1.54
C THR A 136 -17.53 -1.82 -0.78
N GLU A 137 -18.67 -2.10 -1.42
CA GLU A 137 -19.71 -2.94 -0.81
C GLU A 137 -19.30 -4.39 -0.61
N LYS A 138 -18.24 -4.83 -1.30
CA LYS A 138 -17.76 -6.22 -1.27
C LYS A 138 -16.40 -6.38 -0.61
N GLY A 139 -15.76 -5.29 -0.21
CA GLY A 139 -14.41 -5.28 0.32
C GLY A 139 -13.77 -3.91 0.14
N PHE A 140 -12.63 -3.86 -0.55
CA PHE A 140 -11.93 -2.60 -0.81
C PHE A 140 -10.94 -2.72 -1.97
N LYS A 141 -10.60 -1.57 -2.53
CA LYS A 141 -9.49 -1.40 -3.46
C LYS A 141 -8.30 -0.80 -2.75
N ILE A 142 -7.10 -1.24 -3.12
CA ILE A 142 -5.85 -0.61 -2.69
C ILE A 142 -4.98 -0.29 -3.90
N GLN A 143 -4.51 0.94 -3.96
CA GLN A 143 -3.55 1.41 -4.94
C GLN A 143 -2.24 1.76 -4.24
N GLU A 144 -1.12 1.33 -4.81
CA GLU A 144 0.20 1.82 -4.44
C GLU A 144 0.88 2.38 -5.68
N ILE A 145 1.48 3.57 -5.53
CA ILE A 145 2.34 4.20 -6.51
C ILE A 145 3.68 4.44 -5.84
N ILE A 146 4.76 3.98 -6.48
CA ILE A 146 6.11 4.27 -6.07
C ILE A 146 6.88 4.98 -7.17
N LYS A 147 7.68 5.96 -6.78
CA LYS A 147 8.69 6.59 -7.62
C LYS A 147 10.01 6.49 -6.90
N SER A 148 11.04 6.03 -7.58
CA SER A 148 12.40 6.01 -7.06
C SER A 148 13.26 6.97 -7.86
N SER A 149 13.97 7.87 -7.18
CA SER A 149 14.97 8.76 -7.77
C SER A 149 16.39 8.18 -7.72
N CYS A 150 16.58 7.01 -7.10
CA CYS A 150 17.89 6.37 -6.96
C CYS A 150 17.80 4.85 -7.06
N ILE A 151 18.70 4.26 -7.85
CA ILE A 151 18.94 2.82 -7.86
C ILE A 151 20.36 2.59 -7.37
N MET A 152 20.52 1.73 -6.37
CA MET A 152 21.80 1.30 -5.85
C MET A 152 22.13 -0.11 -6.35
N VAL A 153 23.36 -0.33 -6.80
CA VAL A 153 23.90 -1.66 -7.06
C VAL A 153 24.32 -2.31 -5.75
N THR A 154 23.79 -3.48 -5.44
CA THR A 154 24.03 -4.21 -4.17
C THR A 154 24.82 -5.50 -4.35
N ASP A 155 24.75 -6.12 -5.52
CA ASP A 155 25.55 -7.30 -5.87
C ASP A 155 26.01 -7.19 -7.34
N ASP A 156 27.28 -6.80 -7.53
CA ASP A 156 27.91 -6.66 -8.85
C ASP A 156 27.89 -7.96 -9.67
N ARG A 157 27.75 -9.12 -9.03
CA ARG A 157 27.70 -10.41 -9.75
C ARG A 157 26.34 -10.64 -10.41
N LYS A 158 25.29 -9.98 -9.93
CA LYS A 158 23.92 -10.08 -10.45
C LYS A 158 23.49 -8.85 -11.25
N ALA A 159 24.02 -7.69 -10.90
CA ALA A 159 23.66 -6.42 -11.52
C ALA A 159 23.89 -6.44 -13.03
N PRO A 160 22.94 -5.92 -13.85
CA PRO A 160 23.17 -5.75 -15.28
C PRO A 160 24.41 -4.88 -15.53
N ALA A 161 25.32 -5.33 -16.42
CA ALA A 161 26.59 -4.63 -16.69
C ALA A 161 26.42 -3.15 -17.07
N LYS A 162 25.33 -2.82 -17.78
CA LYS A 162 24.98 -1.42 -18.12
C LYS A 162 24.71 -0.55 -16.89
N LEU A 163 24.09 -1.12 -15.86
CA LEU A 163 23.83 -0.40 -14.60
C LEU A 163 25.10 -0.23 -13.80
N GLN A 164 25.94 -1.27 -13.72
CA GLN A 164 27.25 -1.19 -13.07
C GLN A 164 28.09 -0.06 -13.68
N ALA A 165 28.23 -0.06 -15.01
CA ALA A 165 28.99 0.95 -15.75
C ALA A 165 28.42 2.38 -15.66
N SER A 166 27.13 2.51 -15.35
CA SER A 166 26.46 3.81 -15.20
C SER A 166 26.39 4.30 -13.75
N SER A 167 26.84 3.49 -12.80
CA SER A 167 26.80 3.82 -11.38
C SER A 167 28.02 4.62 -10.95
N VAL A 168 27.82 5.57 -10.03
CA VAL A 168 28.88 6.30 -9.35
C VAL A 168 28.76 5.99 -7.87
N ASN A 169 29.80 5.41 -7.27
CA ASN A 169 29.76 4.88 -5.90
C ASN A 169 28.56 3.92 -5.68
N ASN A 170 28.33 3.02 -6.65
CA ASN A 170 27.21 2.09 -6.70
C ASN A 170 25.82 2.74 -6.80
N LEU A 171 25.72 4.06 -6.99
CA LEU A 171 24.46 4.77 -7.10
C LEU A 171 24.23 5.25 -8.54
N ILE A 172 23.00 5.09 -9.00
CA ILE A 172 22.48 5.73 -10.20
C ILE A 172 21.42 6.71 -9.72
N MET A 173 21.60 7.98 -10.04
CA MET A 173 20.69 9.05 -9.63
C MET A 173 19.84 9.52 -10.81
N ALA A 174 18.58 9.83 -10.54
CA ALA A 174 17.74 10.59 -11.45
C ALA A 174 18.28 12.02 -11.59
N ASP A 175 17.91 12.68 -12.69
CA ASP A 175 18.09 14.14 -12.76
C ASP A 175 17.10 14.79 -11.79
N GLU A 176 17.38 16.03 -11.38
CA GLU A 176 16.54 16.77 -10.44
C GLU A 176 15.06 16.78 -10.87
N GLY A 177 14.16 16.47 -9.92
CA GLY A 177 12.71 16.39 -10.16
C GLY A 177 12.24 15.19 -11.00
N LYS A 178 13.14 14.30 -11.44
CA LYS A 178 12.80 13.10 -12.22
C LYS A 178 12.88 11.83 -11.38
N TYR A 179 12.32 10.76 -11.91
CA TYR A 179 12.44 9.41 -11.36
C TYR A 179 13.32 8.54 -12.27
N LEU A 180 13.92 7.49 -11.72
CA LEU A 180 14.53 6.40 -12.48
C LEU A 180 13.51 5.30 -12.76
N LEU A 181 12.67 5.01 -11.78
CA LEU A 181 11.64 3.99 -11.83
C LEU A 181 10.36 4.54 -11.23
N LYS A 182 9.24 4.37 -11.91
CA LYS A 182 7.89 4.56 -11.35
C LYS A 182 7.12 3.28 -11.57
N ALA A 183 6.56 2.71 -10.51
CA ALA A 183 5.68 1.54 -10.59
C ALA A 183 4.38 1.80 -9.85
N GLU A 184 3.29 1.23 -10.33
CA GLU A 184 1.96 1.41 -9.76
C GLU A 184 1.12 0.14 -9.94
N ALA A 185 0.25 -0.15 -8.98
CA ALA A 185 -0.75 -1.19 -9.09
C ALA A 185 -1.99 -0.83 -8.30
N THR A 186 -3.14 -1.28 -8.80
CA THR A 186 -4.41 -1.27 -8.07
C THR A 186 -4.95 -2.69 -7.96
N LEU A 187 -5.17 -3.13 -6.73
CA LEU A 187 -5.80 -4.39 -6.39
C LEU A 187 -7.23 -4.12 -5.91
N ASP A 188 -8.16 -4.99 -6.30
CA ASP A 188 -9.51 -5.07 -5.77
C ASP A 188 -9.65 -6.39 -5.01
N LEU A 189 -9.99 -6.31 -3.72
CA LEU A 189 -10.23 -7.45 -2.85
C LEU A 189 -11.75 -7.56 -2.63
N ASP A 190 -12.34 -8.57 -3.27
CA ASP A 190 -13.78 -8.84 -3.24
C ASP A 190 -14.08 -10.10 -2.41
N PHE A 191 -14.75 -9.92 -1.28
CA PHE A 191 -15.13 -10.98 -0.32
C PHE A 191 -16.55 -11.52 -0.56
N SER A 192 -17.21 -11.16 -1.67
CA SER A 192 -18.60 -11.56 -1.94
C SER A 192 -18.81 -13.06 -2.11
N GLN A 193 -17.75 -13.82 -2.40
CA GLN A 193 -17.81 -15.28 -2.55
C GLN A 193 -17.17 -16.05 -1.39
N SER A 194 -16.22 -15.45 -0.68
CA SER A 194 -15.48 -16.08 0.41
C SER A 194 -14.82 -15.01 1.28
N THR A 195 -14.83 -15.25 2.60
CA THR A 195 -14.27 -14.36 3.62
C THR A 195 -12.79 -14.63 3.90
N ASP A 196 -12.33 -15.85 3.61
CA ASP A 196 -10.98 -16.37 3.85
C ASP A 196 -10.14 -16.57 2.58
N ASN A 197 -10.75 -16.38 1.41
CA ASN A 197 -10.12 -16.47 0.10
C ASN A 197 -10.84 -15.52 -0.88
N PRO A 198 -10.67 -14.18 -0.70
CA PRO A 198 -11.33 -13.20 -1.56
C PRO A 198 -10.91 -13.35 -3.01
N ILE A 199 -11.79 -12.90 -3.92
CA ILE A 199 -11.42 -12.70 -5.31
C ILE A 199 -10.48 -11.51 -5.36
N LEU A 200 -9.24 -11.77 -5.76
CA LEU A 200 -8.22 -10.74 -5.98
C LEU A 200 -8.15 -10.38 -7.46
N THR A 201 -8.54 -9.15 -7.79
CA THR A 201 -8.44 -8.62 -9.15
C THR A 201 -7.34 -7.56 -9.23
N VAL A 202 -6.45 -7.68 -10.23
CA VAL A 202 -5.50 -6.62 -10.58
C VAL A 202 -6.19 -5.71 -11.60
N GLU A 203 -6.70 -4.57 -11.15
CA GLU A 203 -7.39 -3.62 -12.03
C GLU A 203 -6.42 -2.88 -12.94
N SER A 204 -5.27 -2.51 -12.39
CA SER A 204 -4.19 -1.88 -13.15
C SER A 204 -2.83 -2.26 -12.58
N ASN A 205 -1.84 -2.29 -13.46
CA ASN A 205 -0.44 -2.40 -13.09
C ASN A 205 0.42 -1.76 -14.17
N ALA A 206 1.36 -0.92 -13.78
CA ALA A 206 2.28 -0.29 -14.72
C ALA A 206 3.66 -0.08 -14.09
N ILE A 207 4.67 -0.07 -14.95
CA ILE A 207 6.01 0.35 -14.60
C ILE A 207 6.59 1.16 -15.75
N SER A 208 7.27 2.24 -15.41
CA SER A 208 7.92 3.16 -16.32
C SER A 208 9.31 3.50 -15.82
N TYR A 209 10.18 3.82 -16.76
CA TYR A 209 11.60 4.06 -16.52
C TYR A 209 11.96 5.43 -17.04
N GLY A 210 12.51 6.28 -16.16
CA GLY A 210 12.84 7.66 -16.52
C GLY A 210 14.19 7.83 -17.22
N LYS A 211 15.02 6.78 -17.27
CA LYS A 211 16.28 6.76 -18.05
C LYS A 211 16.34 5.54 -18.97
N GLY A 212 16.83 5.74 -20.19
CA GLY A 212 16.97 4.70 -21.22
C GLY A 212 17.83 3.53 -20.75
N VAL A 213 18.93 3.81 -20.03
CA VAL A 213 19.80 2.76 -19.49
C VAL A 213 19.12 1.86 -18.47
N ILE A 214 18.24 2.42 -17.63
CA ILE A 214 17.43 1.64 -16.68
C ILE A 214 16.43 0.78 -17.44
N ARG A 215 15.75 1.36 -18.43
CA ARG A 215 14.82 0.63 -19.29
C ARG A 215 15.49 -0.52 -20.01
N GLU A 216 16.63 -0.30 -20.64
CA GLU A 216 17.35 -1.33 -21.39
C GLU A 216 17.88 -2.45 -20.49
N ALA A 217 18.23 -2.13 -19.25
CA ALA A 217 18.73 -3.11 -18.29
C ALA A 217 17.61 -3.94 -17.64
N LEU A 218 16.44 -3.34 -17.39
CA LEU A 218 15.37 -3.96 -16.61
C LEU A 218 14.17 -4.42 -17.45
N ASP A 219 13.87 -3.72 -18.56
CA ASP A 219 12.78 -4.08 -19.47
C ASP A 219 13.25 -5.13 -20.50
N THR A 220 13.31 -6.39 -20.08
CA THR A 220 13.75 -7.51 -20.92
C THR A 220 12.71 -8.01 -21.94
N ARG A 221 11.56 -7.32 -22.06
CA ARG A 221 10.49 -7.70 -23.01
C ARG A 221 10.87 -7.40 -24.46
N SER A 222 10.34 -8.21 -25.37
CA SER A 222 10.40 -7.95 -26.81
C SER A 222 9.48 -6.79 -27.24
N LEU A 223 9.76 -6.17 -28.39
CA LEU A 223 8.98 -5.03 -28.93
C LEU A 223 7.49 -5.38 -29.11
N GLY A 224 7.17 -6.62 -29.50
CA GLY A 224 5.80 -7.12 -29.67
C GLY A 224 5.03 -7.23 -28.35
N GLU A 225 5.69 -7.70 -27.29
CA GLU A 225 5.10 -7.78 -25.94
C GLU A 225 4.81 -6.39 -25.37
N ARG A 226 5.71 -5.42 -25.64
CA ARG A 226 5.52 -4.01 -25.29
C ARG A 226 4.33 -3.39 -26.03
N ILE A 227 4.14 -3.73 -27.30
CA ILE A 227 3.02 -3.26 -28.14
C ILE A 227 1.70 -3.88 -27.68
N THR A 228 1.66 -5.17 -27.29
CA THR A 228 0.46 -5.80 -26.75
C THR A 228 0.06 -5.25 -25.38
N ASP A 229 1.02 -4.95 -24.50
CA ASP A 229 0.76 -4.32 -23.21
C ASP A 229 0.27 -2.87 -23.40
N PHE A 230 0.81 -2.16 -24.38
CA PHE A 230 0.42 -0.79 -24.74
C PHE A 230 -0.98 -0.72 -25.37
N PHE A 231 -1.33 -1.60 -26.32
CA PHE A 231 -2.69 -1.64 -26.88
C PHE A 231 -3.73 -2.14 -25.86
N ARG A 232 -3.35 -3.03 -24.93
CA ARG A 232 -4.20 -3.36 -23.78
C ARG A 232 -4.38 -2.19 -22.81
N SER A 233 -3.38 -1.31 -22.69
CA SER A 233 -3.46 -0.07 -21.91
C SER A 233 -4.30 1.02 -22.60
N ILE A 234 -4.21 1.16 -23.93
CA ILE A 234 -4.83 2.23 -24.72
C ILE A 234 -6.29 1.95 -25.10
N PHE A 235 -6.68 0.70 -25.38
CA PHE A 235 -8.06 0.39 -25.76
C PHE A 235 -9.02 0.21 -24.56
N GLY A 236 -8.69 0.77 -23.38
CA GLY A 236 -9.68 1.02 -22.32
C GLY A 236 -9.50 0.29 -20.98
N LEU A 237 -8.28 -0.13 -20.60
CA LEU A 237 -8.06 -0.87 -19.32
C LEU A 237 -6.95 -0.33 -18.39
N ASN A 238 -6.12 0.66 -18.78
CA ASN A 238 -5.05 1.16 -17.89
C ASN A 238 -4.78 2.67 -18.05
N LYS A 239 -5.76 3.53 -17.77
CA LYS A 239 -5.43 4.85 -17.20
C LYS A 239 -5.60 4.71 -15.70
N VAL A 240 -4.49 4.67 -14.97
CA VAL A 240 -4.51 4.87 -13.53
C VAL A 240 -5.00 6.29 -13.31
N LYS A 241 -6.30 6.45 -13.10
CA LYS A 241 -6.79 7.60 -12.35
C LYS A 241 -6.34 7.34 -10.92
N GLU A 242 -5.61 8.29 -10.37
CA GLU A 242 -5.38 8.36 -8.93
C GLU A 242 -6.72 8.12 -8.23
N LEU A 243 -6.74 7.23 -7.24
CA LEU A 243 -7.92 7.04 -6.40
C LEU A 243 -8.06 8.28 -5.50
N SER A 244 -8.35 9.43 -6.09
CA SER A 244 -8.71 10.66 -5.38
C SER A 244 -10.23 10.67 -5.24
N VAL A 245 -10.70 10.57 -4.01
CA VAL A 245 -12.10 10.87 -3.70
C VAL A 245 -12.16 12.37 -3.44
N ASP A 246 -13.08 13.09 -4.08
CA ASP A 246 -13.36 14.47 -3.66
C ASP A 246 -13.71 14.44 -2.17
N PRO A 247 -13.05 15.24 -1.31
CA PRO A 247 -13.31 15.17 0.12
C PRO A 247 -14.78 15.48 0.37
N VAL A 248 -15.54 14.44 0.75
CA VAL A 248 -16.88 14.64 1.26
C VAL A 248 -16.73 15.49 2.49
N LYS A 249 -17.38 16.66 2.51
CA LYS A 249 -17.55 17.49 3.71
C LYS A 249 -18.45 16.76 4.70
N GLU A 250 -18.06 15.58 5.16
CA GLU A 250 -18.60 15.02 6.39
C GLU A 250 -17.85 15.72 7.52
N SER A 251 -18.44 16.81 8.00
CA SER A 251 -18.14 17.29 9.34
C SER A 251 -18.44 16.12 10.28
N VAL A 252 -17.40 15.44 10.74
CA VAL A 252 -17.49 14.49 11.85
C VAL A 252 -17.92 15.31 13.05
N LYS A 253 -19.23 15.43 13.27
CA LYS A 253 -19.77 15.94 14.52
C LYS A 253 -19.45 14.90 15.57
N ALA A 254 -18.59 15.29 16.51
CA ALA A 254 -18.31 14.53 17.70
C ALA A 254 -19.59 14.48 18.55
N ASP A 255 -20.31 13.36 18.49
CA ASP A 255 -21.19 12.99 19.59
C ASP A 255 -20.29 12.47 20.71
N ALA A 256 -19.80 13.39 21.54
CA ALA A 256 -19.20 13.06 22.81
C ALA A 256 -20.31 12.50 23.73
N PRO A 257 -20.08 11.37 24.44
CA PRO A 257 -21.03 10.91 25.43
C PRO A 257 -21.12 11.95 26.56
N GLU A 258 -22.35 12.38 26.86
CA GLU A 258 -22.70 13.13 28.07
C GLU A 258 -22.13 12.40 29.29
N VAL A 259 -21.17 13.03 29.95
CA VAL A 259 -20.70 12.59 31.27
C VAL A 259 -21.67 13.19 32.28
N ASP A 260 -22.56 12.33 32.76
CA ASP A 260 -23.43 12.61 33.90
C ASP A 260 -22.55 13.00 35.10
N SER A 261 -22.65 14.26 35.51
CA SER A 261 -21.93 14.80 36.66
C SER A 261 -22.73 14.45 37.91
N PRO A 262 -22.19 13.74 38.91
CA PRO A 262 -22.87 13.63 40.19
C PRO A 262 -22.77 14.97 40.92
N GLU A 263 -23.91 15.65 41.02
CA GLU A 263 -24.18 16.61 42.09
C GLU A 263 -24.08 15.84 43.41
N ASP A 264 -23.23 16.28 44.34
CA ASP A 264 -23.50 16.02 45.74
C ASP A 264 -23.13 17.23 46.60
N GLU A 265 -24.13 17.63 47.37
CA GLU A 265 -24.25 18.87 48.13
C GLU A 265 -23.28 18.87 49.32
N THR A 266 -22.54 19.96 49.50
CA THR A 266 -22.00 20.31 50.82
C THR A 266 -22.33 21.75 51.17
N THR A 267 -23.52 21.90 51.73
CA THR A 267 -23.97 23.00 52.59
C THR A 267 -24.37 22.35 53.92
N LEU A 268 -24.11 22.85 55.12
CA LEU A 268 -23.83 24.21 55.57
C LEU A 268 -23.44 24.16 57.07
N SER A 269 -22.84 25.25 57.53
CA SER A 269 -23.02 25.86 58.86
C SER A 269 -22.28 25.31 60.09
N MET A 270 -21.27 26.09 60.48
CA MET A 270 -20.90 26.31 61.88
C MET A 270 -22.00 27.00 62.68
N ARG A 271 -21.86 26.91 64.03
CA ARG A 271 -22.22 27.84 65.12
C ARG A 271 -23.28 27.33 66.11
N PRO A 272 -23.25 27.76 67.38
CA PRO A 272 -22.48 28.87 67.99
C PRO A 272 -21.20 28.48 68.73
#